data_AF-A0AB74HNE8-F1
#
_entry.id   AF-A0AB74HNE8-F1
#
_cell.length_a   1.000
_cell.length_b   1.000
_cell.length_c   1.000
_cell.angle_alpha   90.00
_cell.angle_beta   90.00
_cell.angle_gamma   90.00
#
_symmetry.space_group_name_H-M   'P 1'
#
loop_
_entity.id
_entity.type
_entity.pdbx_description
1 polymer ?
#
loop_
_entity_poly.entity_id
_entity_poly.type
_entity_poly.pdbx_seq_one_letter_code
_entity_poly.pdbx_strand_id
1 'polypeptide(L)'
;MKSKRQPQWVYRLRRALLLVPAIAFTAYVWPNDPPKQKDKTEQMSQHEATYTIEASKPIHEDDAVRYEYDVVVHGRPDVETLQSISHDVMSEVTERDTFQAALIRFYDHEAYIGTDSPLGQAVYAPGGDWSLAETVEAGDYDDMVFGWQLREKEWTGQLSEGEVRVWEEWNKIYEAKQSNDPDLKAKVTRTISTKYDLEPEKVQHIVLKQSVWAAL
;
A
#
# COMPACT_ATOMS: atom_id res chain seq x y z
N MET A 1 12.11 -33.13 -55.37
CA MET A 1 11.48 -34.42 -55.75
C MET A 1 12.42 -35.57 -55.43
N LYS A 2 11.96 -36.54 -54.63
CA LYS A 2 12.49 -37.92 -54.42
C LYS A 2 13.92 -38.03 -53.82
N SER A 3 14.26 -38.91 -52.88
CA SER A 3 13.61 -40.15 -52.42
C SER A 3 14.00 -40.49 -50.97
N LYS A 4 13.01 -40.95 -50.19
CA LYS A 4 13.16 -41.72 -48.95
C LYS A 4 13.93 -43.02 -49.19
N ARG A 5 14.75 -43.44 -48.22
CA ARG A 5 15.05 -44.85 -47.93
C ARG A 5 15.20 -45.05 -46.41
N GLN A 6 14.25 -45.79 -45.85
CA GLN A 6 14.44 -46.67 -44.68
C GLN A 6 14.58 -48.12 -45.21
N PRO A 7 14.60 -49.17 -44.38
CA PRO A 7 15.52 -49.54 -43.28
C PRO A 7 16.00 -51.01 -43.47
N GLN A 8 16.77 -51.58 -42.52
CA GLN A 8 16.73 -53.00 -42.06
C GLN A 8 17.92 -53.24 -41.11
N TRP A 9 17.77 -53.59 -39.83
CA TRP A 9 17.25 -54.80 -39.15
C TRP A 9 18.41 -55.62 -38.53
N VAL A 10 18.47 -55.59 -37.21
CA VAL A 10 18.70 -56.73 -36.27
C VAL A 10 20.08 -57.39 -36.21
N TYR A 11 20.64 -57.46 -34.99
CA TYR A 11 20.99 -58.67 -34.19
C TYR A 11 21.70 -58.18 -32.90
N ARG A 12 21.07 -58.16 -31.73
CA ARG A 12 21.01 -59.24 -30.70
C ARG A 12 22.34 -59.93 -30.36
N LEU A 13 22.92 -59.59 -29.21
CA LEU A 13 23.63 -60.50 -28.28
C LEU A 13 23.35 -59.97 -26.85
N ARG A 14 22.50 -60.57 -26.00
CA ARG A 14 22.55 -61.86 -25.27
C ARG A 14 23.78 -62.05 -24.37
N ARG A 15 23.48 -61.99 -23.06
CA ARG A 15 23.94 -62.88 -21.95
C ARG A 15 25.42 -62.75 -21.55
N ALA A 16 25.84 -62.93 -20.32
CA ALA A 16 25.25 -63.11 -18.98
C ALA A 16 26.45 -63.35 -18.02
N LEU A 17 26.15 -63.38 -16.72
CA LEU A 17 26.91 -64.00 -15.61
C LEU A 17 28.09 -63.24 -14.99
N LEU A 18 27.95 -62.93 -13.69
CA LEU A 18 28.63 -63.58 -12.54
C LEU A 18 28.25 -62.77 -11.26
N LEU A 19 27.35 -63.22 -10.39
CA LEU A 19 27.51 -64.11 -9.22
C LEU A 19 28.52 -63.66 -8.12
N VAL A 20 27.93 -63.19 -6.99
CA VAL A 20 28.19 -63.60 -5.57
C VAL A 20 29.23 -62.76 -4.78
N PRO A 21 29.18 -62.66 -3.43
CA PRO A 21 28.28 -61.87 -2.58
C PRO A 21 29.06 -60.93 -1.60
N ALA A 22 28.32 -60.10 -0.86
CA ALA A 22 28.62 -59.53 0.46
C ALA A 22 30.09 -59.43 0.96
N ILE A 23 30.58 -58.19 1.09
CA ILE A 23 31.35 -57.77 2.26
C ILE A 23 30.71 -56.50 2.79
N ALA A 24 30.08 -56.62 3.96
CA ALA A 24 29.65 -55.50 4.76
C ALA A 24 30.88 -54.78 5.31
N PHE A 25 31.05 -53.51 4.94
CA PHE A 25 31.82 -52.57 5.73
C PHE A 25 30.86 -51.54 6.30
N THR A 26 30.70 -51.63 7.61
CA THR A 26 30.01 -50.67 8.46
C THR A 26 30.85 -49.42 8.66
N ALA A 27 30.11 -48.32 8.84
CA ALA A 27 30.44 -47.10 9.58
C ALA A 27 30.87 -45.86 8.77
N TYR A 28 30.00 -44.84 8.90
CA TYR A 28 30.25 -43.39 8.83
C TYR A 28 30.48 -42.83 7.40
N VAL A 29 29.67 -41.93 6.82
CA VAL A 29 28.99 -40.74 7.36
C VAL A 29 27.81 -40.32 6.43
N TRP A 30 26.69 -40.00 7.09
CA TRP A 30 25.55 -39.10 6.77
C TRP A 30 24.79 -39.17 5.42
N PRO A 31 23.44 -39.23 5.45
CA PRO A 31 22.61 -39.47 4.27
C PRO A 31 22.17 -38.16 3.59
N ASN A 32 22.33 -38.07 2.28
CA ASN A 32 21.55 -37.14 1.45
C ASN A 32 20.31 -37.87 0.91
N ASP A 33 19.17 -37.41 1.45
CA ASP A 33 17.76 -37.44 1.01
C ASP A 33 17.02 -38.77 0.77
N PRO A 34 15.83 -38.87 1.39
CA PRO A 34 14.59 -39.06 0.60
C PRO A 34 13.44 -38.13 1.11
N PRO A 35 12.26 -38.06 0.48
CA PRO A 35 11.85 -36.92 -0.33
C PRO A 35 10.61 -36.15 0.21
N LYS A 36 10.49 -34.90 -0.24
CA LYS A 36 9.26 -34.10 -0.41
C LYS A 36 8.28 -34.09 0.77
N GLN A 37 8.55 -33.19 1.71
CA GLN A 37 7.51 -32.55 2.50
C GLN A 37 7.03 -31.31 1.70
N LYS A 38 5.77 -31.33 1.26
CA LYS A 38 5.09 -30.14 0.73
C LYS A 38 4.75 -29.25 1.93
N ASP A 39 5.72 -28.48 2.38
CA ASP A 39 5.42 -27.31 3.18
C ASP A 39 5.22 -26.15 2.21
N LYS A 40 3.95 -25.76 2.04
CA LYS A 40 3.58 -24.38 1.71
C LYS A 40 4.02 -23.53 2.89
N THR A 41 5.31 -23.25 2.99
CA THR A 41 5.81 -22.21 3.86
C THR A 41 5.89 -20.97 3.01
N GLU A 42 4.84 -20.16 3.14
CA GLU A 42 4.94 -18.71 3.27
C GLU A 42 6.18 -18.11 2.60
N GLN A 43 6.07 -17.89 1.30
CA GLN A 43 6.81 -16.82 0.66
C GLN A 43 6.05 -15.51 0.94
N MET A 44 5.97 -15.13 2.23
CA MET A 44 5.78 -13.73 2.60
C MET A 44 7.04 -13.03 2.12
N SER A 45 7.00 -12.48 0.91
CA SER A 45 8.01 -11.52 0.50
C SER A 45 7.94 -10.38 1.50
N GLN A 46 8.98 -10.25 2.32
CA GLN A 46 9.34 -8.98 2.95
C GLN A 46 9.79 -8.02 1.84
N HIS A 47 8.85 -7.62 0.97
CA HIS A 47 8.87 -6.28 0.44
C HIS A 47 8.41 -5.41 1.61
N GLU A 48 9.29 -4.51 2.05
CA GLU A 48 8.91 -3.41 2.92
C GLU A 48 7.66 -2.79 2.31
N ALA A 49 6.52 -2.94 3.00
CA ALA A 49 5.22 -2.59 2.42
C ALA A 49 5.28 -1.12 2.01
N THR A 50 5.02 -0.84 0.73
CA THR A 50 5.11 0.53 0.20
C THR A 50 4.02 1.44 0.76
N TYR A 51 3.00 0.85 1.40
CA TYR A 51 1.91 1.58 2.04
C TYR A 51 1.34 0.81 3.24
N THR A 52 0.47 1.48 4.00
CA THR A 52 -0.30 0.91 5.10
C THR A 52 -1.70 1.51 5.09
N ILE A 53 -2.74 0.68 5.23
CA ILE A 53 -4.13 1.14 5.40
C ILE A 53 -4.35 1.39 6.90
N GLU A 54 -4.33 2.65 7.31
CA GLU A 54 -4.39 3.04 8.73
C GLU A 54 -5.83 3.07 9.26
N ALA A 55 -6.77 3.51 8.42
CA ALA A 55 -8.18 3.58 8.79
C ALA A 55 -9.08 3.11 7.64
N SER A 56 -10.20 2.50 8.04
CA SER A 56 -11.32 2.18 7.18
C SER A 56 -12.59 2.67 7.86
N LYS A 57 -13.42 3.40 7.12
CA LYS A 57 -14.65 3.98 7.64
C LYS A 57 -15.81 3.71 6.69
N PRO A 58 -16.81 2.91 7.09
CA PRO A 58 -18.04 2.78 6.32
C PRO A 58 -18.86 4.07 6.44
N ILE A 59 -19.43 4.48 5.32
CA ILE A 59 -20.39 5.57 5.18
C ILE A 59 -21.67 4.98 4.62
N HIS A 60 -22.71 5.01 5.44
CA HIS A 60 -24.06 4.63 5.05
C HIS A 60 -24.83 5.90 4.75
N GLU A 61 -25.04 6.17 3.46
CA GLU A 61 -25.83 7.30 2.97
C GLU A 61 -26.86 6.75 1.99
N ASP A 62 -28.13 7.02 2.29
CA ASP A 62 -29.28 6.46 1.58
C ASP A 62 -29.23 4.91 1.54
N ASP A 63 -29.41 4.32 0.36
CA ASP A 63 -29.33 2.87 0.13
C ASP A 63 -27.92 2.41 -0.30
N ALA A 64 -26.92 3.30 -0.23
CA ALA A 64 -25.55 2.99 -0.64
C ALA A 64 -24.58 2.80 0.53
N VAL A 65 -23.80 1.72 0.44
CA VAL A 65 -22.65 1.45 1.31
C VAL A 65 -21.40 1.95 0.63
N ARG A 66 -20.78 2.98 1.21
CA ARG A 66 -19.52 3.54 0.72
C ARG A 66 -18.43 3.37 1.78
N TYR A 67 -17.17 3.39 1.36
CA TYR A 67 -16.04 3.30 2.28
C TYR A 67 -15.02 4.41 2.03
N GLU A 68 -14.44 4.93 3.10
CA GLU A 68 -13.23 5.74 3.05
C GLU A 68 -12.06 4.94 3.64
N TYR A 69 -10.93 4.94 2.95
CA TYR A 69 -9.69 4.31 3.38
C TYR A 69 -8.60 5.37 3.45
N ASP A 70 -8.02 5.55 4.64
CA ASP A 70 -6.85 6.40 4.83
C ASP A 70 -5.60 5.54 4.69
N VAL A 71 -4.80 5.84 3.66
CA VAL A 71 -3.63 5.06 3.26
C VAL A 71 -2.39 5.91 3.42
N VAL A 72 -1.46 5.46 4.26
CA VAL A 72 -0.13 6.07 4.41
C VAL A 72 0.83 5.39 3.45
N VAL A 73 1.46 6.17 2.58
CA VAL A 73 2.43 5.70 1.59
C VAL A 73 3.84 6.04 2.06
N HIS A 74 4.69 5.02 2.13
CA HIS A 74 6.06 5.15 2.60
C HIS A 74 6.98 5.56 1.46
N GLY A 75 7.86 6.53 1.72
CA GLY A 75 8.84 7.01 0.74
C GLY A 75 8.36 8.21 -0.08
N ARG A 76 8.66 8.20 -1.38
CA ARG A 76 8.45 9.34 -2.29
C ARG A 76 7.79 8.87 -3.59
N PRO A 77 6.53 8.41 -3.55
CA PRO A 77 5.84 7.86 -4.72
C PRO A 77 5.62 8.92 -5.81
N ASP A 78 5.68 8.50 -7.07
CA ASP A 78 5.12 9.27 -8.19
C ASP A 78 3.64 8.92 -8.39
N VAL A 79 2.96 9.62 -9.30
CA VAL A 79 1.55 9.36 -9.60
C VAL A 79 1.29 7.93 -10.10
N GLU A 80 2.20 7.35 -10.89
CA GLU A 80 2.06 5.97 -11.39
C GLU A 80 2.09 4.96 -10.24
N THR A 81 2.98 5.18 -9.26
CA THR A 81 3.06 4.38 -8.03
C THR A 81 1.77 4.49 -7.23
N LEU A 82 1.20 5.69 -7.07
CA LEU A 82 -0.07 5.88 -6.37
C LEU A 82 -1.25 5.18 -7.07
N GLN A 83 -1.28 5.16 -8.40
CA GLN A 83 -2.27 4.40 -9.16
C GLN A 83 -2.11 2.89 -8.93
N SER A 84 -0.88 2.38 -8.95
CA SER A 84 -0.60 0.97 -8.63
C SER A 84 -1.06 0.61 -7.21
N ILE A 85 -0.72 1.45 -6.23
CA ILE A 85 -1.15 1.26 -4.84
C ILE A 85 -2.68 1.26 -4.75
N SER A 86 -3.37 2.10 -5.52
CA SER A 86 -4.84 2.13 -5.52
C SER A 86 -5.44 0.79 -5.97
N HIS A 87 -4.87 0.17 -7.01
CA HIS A 87 -5.26 -1.16 -7.46
C HIS A 87 -4.98 -2.22 -6.39
N ASP A 88 -3.81 -2.16 -5.75
CA ASP A 88 -3.43 -3.11 -4.70
C ASP A 88 -4.37 -2.99 -3.49
N VAL A 89 -4.62 -1.76 -3.02
CA VAL A 89 -5.57 -1.47 -1.95
C VAL A 89 -6.96 -1.99 -2.32
N MET A 90 -7.47 -1.73 -3.53
CA MET A 90 -8.78 -2.25 -3.94
C MET A 90 -8.81 -3.78 -3.99
N SER A 91 -7.76 -4.44 -4.46
CA SER A 91 -7.68 -5.91 -4.41
C SER A 91 -7.74 -6.43 -2.97
N GLU A 92 -7.09 -5.75 -2.01
CA GLU A 92 -7.14 -6.15 -0.60
C GLU A 92 -8.51 -5.90 0.03
N VAL A 93 -9.10 -4.71 -0.18
CA VAL A 93 -10.34 -4.36 0.51
C VAL A 93 -11.57 -5.03 -0.07
N THR A 94 -11.59 -5.35 -1.37
CA THR A 94 -12.73 -6.05 -1.99
C THR A 94 -12.85 -7.51 -1.55
N GLU A 95 -11.80 -8.11 -0.99
CA GLU A 95 -11.85 -9.45 -0.39
C GLU A 95 -12.54 -9.47 0.99
N ARG A 96 -12.58 -8.33 1.68
CA ARG A 96 -13.08 -8.22 3.08
C ARG A 96 -14.32 -7.34 3.23
N ASP A 97 -14.45 -6.32 2.40
CA ASP A 97 -15.49 -5.30 2.45
C ASP A 97 -16.37 -5.39 1.19
N THR A 98 -17.68 -5.17 1.36
CA THR A 98 -18.66 -5.16 0.27
C THR A 98 -19.30 -3.79 0.19
N PHE A 99 -19.11 -3.08 -0.92
CA PHE A 99 -19.50 -1.69 -1.06
C PHE A 99 -19.90 -1.35 -2.50
N GLN A 100 -20.41 -0.13 -2.68
CA GLN A 100 -20.81 0.46 -3.96
C GLN A 100 -19.91 1.62 -4.39
N ALA A 101 -19.11 2.17 -3.47
CA ALA A 101 -18.02 3.06 -3.80
C ALA A 101 -16.95 3.04 -2.69
N ALA A 102 -15.70 3.25 -3.08
CA ALA A 102 -14.58 3.40 -2.16
C ALA A 102 -13.76 4.65 -2.50
N LEU A 103 -13.37 5.39 -1.47
CA LEU A 103 -12.50 6.56 -1.56
C LEU A 103 -11.20 6.22 -0.85
N ILE A 104 -10.10 6.27 -1.57
CA ILE A 104 -8.76 6.13 -1.02
C ILE A 104 -8.16 7.53 -0.86
N ARG A 105 -7.73 7.85 0.35
CA ARG A 105 -6.99 9.08 0.67
C ARG A 105 -5.52 8.73 0.93
N PHE A 106 -4.61 9.32 0.17
CA PHE A 106 -3.18 9.08 0.25
C PHE A 106 -2.43 10.14 1.07
N TYR A 107 -1.79 9.68 2.14
CA TYR A 107 -0.97 10.47 3.05
C TYR A 107 0.49 10.05 2.95
N ASP A 108 1.42 10.99 3.05
CA ASP A 108 2.86 10.68 3.18
C ASP A 108 3.30 10.45 4.63
N HIS A 109 2.41 10.72 5.60
CA HIS A 109 2.65 10.50 7.02
C HIS A 109 1.32 10.37 7.80
N GLU A 110 1.27 9.50 8.81
CA GLU A 110 0.07 9.22 9.63
C GLU A 110 -0.53 10.46 10.31
N ALA A 111 0.32 11.38 10.77
CA ALA A 111 -0.09 12.64 11.40
C ALA A 111 -1.03 13.51 10.54
N TYR A 112 -1.03 13.32 9.22
CA TYR A 112 -1.89 14.07 8.29
C TYR A 112 -3.29 13.45 8.12
N ILE A 113 -3.54 12.27 8.67
CA ILE A 113 -4.86 11.64 8.59
C ILE A 113 -5.92 12.56 9.21
N GLY A 114 -7.04 12.71 8.52
CA GLY A 114 -8.12 13.62 8.90
C GLY A 114 -7.94 15.06 8.41
N THR A 115 -6.82 15.40 7.76
CA THR A 115 -6.72 16.60 6.93
C THR A 115 -6.98 16.29 5.46
N ASP A 116 -6.99 17.33 4.63
CA ASP A 116 -6.92 17.16 3.18
C ASP A 116 -5.71 16.29 2.81
N SER A 117 -5.98 15.26 2.00
CA SER A 117 -5.03 14.24 1.59
C SER A 117 -3.89 14.85 0.78
N PRO A 118 -2.63 14.93 1.30
CA PRO A 118 -1.55 15.62 0.62
C PRO A 118 -1.23 15.03 -0.75
N LEU A 119 -1.23 13.71 -0.89
CA LEU A 119 -0.90 13.01 -2.15
C LEU A 119 -2.10 12.86 -3.08
N GLY A 120 -3.28 13.34 -2.68
CA GLY A 120 -4.51 13.27 -3.44
C GLY A 120 -5.37 12.05 -3.09
N GLN A 121 -6.34 11.76 -3.95
CA GLN A 121 -7.38 10.77 -3.70
C GLN A 121 -7.69 9.94 -4.94
N ALA A 122 -8.16 8.72 -4.73
CA ALA A 122 -8.68 7.85 -5.78
C ALA A 122 -10.08 7.36 -5.41
N VAL A 123 -11.04 7.55 -6.30
CA VAL A 123 -12.41 7.06 -6.14
C VAL A 123 -12.56 5.81 -6.97
N TYR A 124 -12.92 4.69 -6.35
CA TYR A 124 -13.32 3.47 -7.04
C TYR A 124 -14.84 3.33 -6.96
N ALA A 125 -15.52 3.67 -8.06
CA ALA A 125 -16.97 3.79 -8.13
C ALA A 125 -17.45 3.55 -9.59
N PRO A 126 -18.76 3.40 -9.84
CA PRO A 126 -19.28 3.29 -11.20
C PRO A 126 -18.87 4.52 -12.03
N GLY A 127 -18.18 4.29 -13.15
CA GLY A 127 -17.64 5.38 -13.98
C GLY A 127 -16.58 6.27 -13.28
N GLY A 128 -16.08 5.88 -12.10
CA GLY A 128 -15.11 6.66 -11.32
C GLY A 128 -15.72 7.85 -10.59
N ASP A 129 -17.04 7.86 -10.41
CA ASP A 129 -17.77 8.95 -9.77
C ASP A 129 -18.46 8.47 -8.49
N TRP A 130 -18.05 9.06 -7.35
CA TRP A 130 -18.57 8.75 -6.01
C TRP A 130 -20.10 8.91 -5.91
N SER A 131 -20.67 9.84 -6.67
CA SER A 131 -22.11 10.11 -6.67
C SER A 131 -22.93 9.01 -7.33
N LEU A 132 -22.30 8.15 -8.15
CA LEU A 132 -22.96 7.06 -8.86
C LEU A 132 -23.01 5.75 -8.07
N ALA A 133 -22.61 5.73 -6.79
CA ALA A 133 -22.62 4.50 -5.98
C ALA A 133 -23.98 3.77 -5.99
N GLU A 134 -25.10 4.51 -5.97
CA GLU A 134 -26.45 3.92 -5.94
C GLU A 134 -26.89 3.28 -7.26
N THR A 135 -26.11 3.41 -8.34
CA THR A 135 -26.48 2.83 -9.63
C THR A 135 -26.14 1.35 -9.75
N VAL A 136 -25.42 0.78 -8.78
CA VAL A 136 -25.01 -0.63 -8.76
C VAL A 136 -25.30 -1.26 -7.39
N GLU A 137 -25.38 -2.59 -7.35
CA GLU A 137 -25.50 -3.32 -6.09
C GLU A 137 -24.14 -3.43 -5.37
N ALA A 138 -24.16 -3.52 -4.04
CA ALA A 138 -22.93 -3.70 -3.29
C ALA A 138 -22.26 -5.03 -3.63
N GLY A 139 -20.97 -4.97 -3.98
CA GLY A 139 -20.22 -6.14 -4.46
C GLY A 139 -20.29 -6.37 -5.97
N ASP A 140 -21.07 -5.58 -6.71
CA ASP A 140 -21.00 -5.55 -8.17
C ASP A 140 -19.90 -4.58 -8.61
N TYR A 141 -18.77 -5.14 -9.03
CA TYR A 141 -17.57 -4.37 -9.39
C TYR A 141 -17.32 -4.28 -10.90
N ASP A 142 -18.22 -4.81 -11.74
CA ASP A 142 -17.99 -4.91 -13.20
C ASP A 142 -17.89 -3.53 -13.88
N ASP A 143 -18.67 -2.55 -13.41
CA ASP A 143 -18.70 -1.18 -13.92
C ASP A 143 -17.82 -0.20 -13.12
N MET A 144 -17.09 -0.70 -12.12
CA MET A 144 -16.24 0.12 -11.26
C MET A 144 -14.94 0.48 -11.96
N VAL A 145 -14.62 1.76 -11.96
CA VAL A 145 -13.34 2.28 -12.44
C VAL A 145 -12.81 3.32 -11.47
N PHE A 146 -11.54 3.67 -11.62
CA PHE A 146 -10.92 4.70 -10.80
C PHE A 146 -11.12 6.10 -11.39
N GLY A 147 -11.67 7.00 -10.58
CA GLY A 147 -11.58 8.44 -10.72
C GLY A 147 -10.34 8.96 -9.99
N TRP A 148 -9.34 9.42 -10.74
CA TRP A 148 -8.06 9.85 -10.18
C TRP A 148 -8.05 11.34 -9.85
N GLN A 149 -7.70 11.68 -8.62
CA GLN A 149 -7.39 13.04 -8.16
C GLN A 149 -6.05 13.04 -7.41
N LEU A 150 -5.03 12.47 -8.05
CA LEU A 150 -3.69 12.28 -7.50
C LEU A 150 -2.81 13.51 -7.78
N ARG A 151 -1.83 13.78 -6.91
CA ARG A 151 -0.93 14.93 -7.02
C ARG A 151 0.51 14.48 -7.20
N GLU A 152 1.18 15.02 -8.21
CA GLU A 152 2.63 14.90 -8.36
C GLU A 152 3.32 15.84 -7.38
N LYS A 153 4.35 15.37 -6.67
CA LYS A 153 4.96 16.12 -5.57
C LYS A 153 6.41 16.49 -5.81
N GLU A 154 6.72 17.74 -5.49
CA GLU A 154 8.10 18.19 -5.31
C GLU A 154 8.58 17.88 -3.88
N TRP A 155 9.24 16.73 -3.73
CA TRP A 155 9.64 16.17 -2.43
C TRP A 155 10.64 17.02 -1.62
N THR A 156 11.24 18.04 -2.23
CA THR A 156 12.14 18.98 -1.53
C THR A 156 11.42 19.84 -0.50
N GLY A 157 10.11 20.06 -0.67
CA GLY A 157 9.28 20.83 0.25
C GLY A 157 8.67 20.03 1.41
N GLN A 158 8.85 18.71 1.44
CA GLN A 158 8.29 17.83 2.48
C GLN A 158 8.83 18.21 3.86
N LEU A 159 7.98 18.12 4.89
CA LEU A 159 8.42 18.23 6.27
C LEU A 159 9.37 17.06 6.63
N SER A 160 10.38 17.34 7.44
CA SER A 160 11.13 16.28 8.11
C SER A 160 10.37 15.72 9.30
N GLU A 161 10.68 14.50 9.74
CA GLU A 161 10.13 13.86 10.95
C GLU A 161 10.05 14.75 12.20
N GLY A 162 11.04 15.62 12.41
CA GLY A 162 11.03 16.58 13.51
C GLY A 162 10.01 17.71 13.31
N GLU A 163 9.89 18.19 12.07
CA GLU A 163 8.92 19.21 11.70
C GLU A 163 7.48 18.66 11.71
N VAL A 164 7.26 17.41 11.28
CA VAL A 164 5.95 16.75 11.31
C VAL A 164 5.41 16.72 12.74
N ARG A 165 6.22 16.32 13.73
CA ARG A 165 5.82 16.32 15.15
C ARG A 165 5.39 17.70 15.65
N VAL A 166 6.13 18.75 15.26
CA VAL A 166 5.80 20.13 15.62
C VAL A 166 4.48 20.55 14.96
N TRP A 167 4.30 20.20 13.68
CA TRP A 167 3.08 20.47 12.94
C TRP A 167 1.87 19.75 13.53
N GLU A 168 2.00 18.46 13.86
CA GLU A 168 0.92 17.61 14.37
C GLU A 168 0.37 18.17 15.68
N GLU A 169 1.25 18.49 16.63
CA GLU A 169 0.81 19.07 17.89
C GLU A 169 0.21 20.46 17.73
N TRP A 170 0.79 21.27 16.83
CA TRP A 170 0.23 22.58 16.50
C TRP A 170 -1.19 22.43 15.95
N ASN A 171 -1.38 21.53 14.98
CA ASN A 171 -2.66 21.28 14.31
C ASN A 171 -3.70 20.73 15.29
N LYS A 172 -3.32 19.77 16.14
CA LYS A 172 -4.18 19.21 17.17
C LYS A 172 -4.73 20.26 18.14
N ILE A 173 -3.89 21.20 18.59
CA ILE A 173 -4.34 22.27 19.50
C ILE A 173 -5.21 23.28 18.74
N TYR A 174 -4.85 23.59 17.50
CA TYR A 174 -5.59 24.53 16.66
C TYR A 174 -7.02 24.02 16.38
N GLU A 175 -7.15 22.79 15.88
CA GLU A 175 -8.43 22.15 15.55
C GLU A 175 -9.30 21.90 16.79
N ALA A 176 -8.70 21.53 17.93
CA ALA A 176 -9.45 21.32 19.18
C ALA A 176 -10.08 22.61 19.73
N LYS A 177 -9.52 23.79 19.39
CA LYS A 177 -10.02 25.08 19.84
C LYS A 177 -10.99 25.65 18.81
N GLN A 178 -12.21 25.12 18.78
CA GLN A 178 -13.35 25.76 18.09
C GLN A 178 -13.60 27.15 18.69
N SER A 179 -12.97 28.17 18.12
CA SER A 179 -12.94 29.52 18.68
C SER A 179 -12.91 30.56 17.57
N ASN A 180 -13.72 31.60 17.71
CA ASN A 180 -13.69 32.79 16.84
C ASN A 180 -12.61 33.81 17.26
N ASP A 181 -11.67 33.39 18.11
CA ASP A 181 -10.56 34.23 18.56
C ASP A 181 -9.59 34.50 17.40
N PRO A 182 -9.47 35.77 16.93
CA PRO A 182 -8.61 36.09 15.79
C PRO A 182 -7.12 35.81 16.07
N ASP A 183 -6.72 35.74 17.35
CA ASP A 183 -5.34 35.50 17.76
C ASP A 183 -5.06 34.03 18.08
N LEU A 184 -6.02 33.12 17.84
CA LEU A 184 -5.86 31.70 18.17
C LEU A 184 -4.57 31.14 17.57
N LYS A 185 -4.33 31.41 16.29
CA LYS A 185 -3.13 30.97 15.56
C LYS A 185 -1.85 31.37 16.30
N ALA A 186 -1.74 32.65 16.69
CA ALA A 186 -0.58 33.18 17.38
C ALA A 186 -0.41 32.58 18.80
N LYS A 187 -1.52 32.36 19.52
CA LYS A 187 -1.52 31.72 20.84
C LYS A 187 -1.05 30.27 20.78
N VAL A 188 -1.52 29.50 19.80
CA VAL A 188 -1.06 28.12 19.57
C VAL A 188 0.41 28.10 19.19
N THR A 189 0.84 28.97 18.26
CA THR A 189 2.25 29.10 17.88
C THR A 189 3.15 29.39 19.08
N ARG A 190 2.80 30.32 19.97
CA ARG A 190 3.59 30.61 21.19
C ARG A 190 3.65 29.41 22.14
N THR A 191 2.56 28.65 22.25
CA THR A 191 2.49 27.45 23.08
C THR A 191 3.47 26.39 22.57
N ILE A 192 3.45 26.11 21.26
CA ILE A 192 4.34 25.15 20.62
C ILE A 192 5.79 25.63 20.63
N SER A 193 6.03 26.92 20.37
CA SER A 193 7.34 27.57 20.46
C SER A 193 7.98 27.35 21.84
N THR A 194 7.22 27.58 22.92
CA THR A 194 7.70 27.34 24.29
C THR A 194 7.97 25.86 24.55
N LYS A 195 7.11 24.96 24.04
CA LYS A 195 7.24 23.51 24.26
C LYS A 195 8.48 22.91 23.59
N TYR A 196 8.79 23.35 22.37
CA TYR A 196 9.88 22.80 21.56
C TYR A 196 11.16 23.64 21.61
N ASP A 197 11.19 24.72 22.40
CA ASP A 197 12.31 25.69 22.45
C ASP A 197 12.67 26.20 21.04
N LEU A 198 11.64 26.61 20.29
CA LEU A 198 11.75 27.13 18.93
C LEU A 198 11.30 28.57 18.88
N GLU A 199 11.97 29.39 18.06
CA GLU A 199 11.46 30.71 17.71
C GLU A 199 10.05 30.61 17.08
N PRO A 200 9.09 31.48 17.44
CA PRO A 200 7.74 31.46 16.88
C PRO A 200 7.71 31.47 15.34
N GLU A 201 8.64 32.18 14.71
CA GLU A 201 8.80 32.27 13.26
C GLU A 201 9.11 30.91 12.64
N LYS A 202 9.90 30.08 13.33
CA LYS A 202 10.24 28.72 12.88
C LYS A 202 9.02 27.80 12.93
N VAL A 203 8.19 27.91 13.97
CA VAL A 203 6.93 27.16 14.06
C VAL A 203 5.98 27.59 12.94
N GLN A 204 5.86 28.89 12.67
CA GLN A 204 5.04 29.39 11.56
C GLN A 204 5.55 28.90 10.21
N HIS A 205 6.87 28.90 10.02
CA HIS A 205 7.49 28.38 8.80
C HIS A 205 7.18 26.90 8.58
N ILE A 206 7.23 26.06 9.62
CA ILE A 206 6.85 24.64 9.53
C ILE A 206 5.38 24.49 9.09
N VAL A 207 4.47 25.23 9.72
CA VAL A 207 3.04 25.18 9.38
C VAL A 207 2.78 25.65 7.94
N LEU A 208 3.44 26.73 7.52
CA LEU A 208 3.32 27.24 6.15
C LEU A 208 3.90 26.26 5.13
N LYS A 209 5.08 25.70 5.43
CA LYS A 209 5.76 24.71 4.57
C LYS A 209 4.83 23.53 4.28
N GLN A 210 4.17 22.97 5.30
CA GLN A 210 3.21 21.88 5.10
C GLN A 210 1.98 22.32 4.31
N SER A 211 1.38 23.47 4.63
CA SER A 211 0.20 23.95 3.91
C SER A 211 0.48 24.19 2.42
N VAL A 212 1.64 24.75 2.08
CA VAL A 212 2.06 24.97 0.70
C VAL A 212 2.36 23.64 0.01
N TRP A 213 3.16 22.78 0.63
CA TRP A 213 3.54 21.50 0.04
C TRP A 213 2.35 20.56 -0.17
N ALA A 214 1.39 20.54 0.75
CA ALA A 214 0.18 19.74 0.61
C ALA A 214 -0.72 20.24 -0.54
N ALA A 215 -0.77 21.55 -0.79
CA ALA A 215 -1.62 22.17 -1.80
C ALA A 215 -1.09 22.09 -3.24
N LEU A 216 0.24 21.99 -3.41
CA LEU A 216 0.89 21.80 -4.72
C LEU A 216 0.72 20.37 -5.22
#